data_AF-A0A7C6DBS5-F1
#
_entry.id   AF-A0A7C6DBS5-F1
#
_cell.length_a   1.000
_cell.length_b   1.000
_cell.length_c   1.000
_cell.angle_alpha   90.00
_cell.angle_beta   90.00
_cell.angle_gamma   90.00
#
_symmetry.space_group_name_H-M   'P 1'
#
loop_
_entity.id
_entity.type
_entity.pdbx_description
1 polymer ?
#
loop_
_entity_poly.entity_id
_entity_poly.type
_entity_poly.pdbx_seq_one_letter_code
_entity_poly.pdbx_strand_id
1 'polypeptide(L)'
;MWISEVESALLWLGVCNVIKNRGVQEILMACRDNLSGFSDTIETVFPRTEQQLCVIHQIRKLIYTTNAVEGFHRICGNIPKKSDFHSDEALRKSLYLAINEITKKWSMHWE
;
A
#
# COMPACT_ATOMS: atom_id res chain seq x y z
N MET A 1 -23.06 -5.25 -8.05
CA MET A 1 -21.69 -5.70 -8.37
C MET A 1 -21.46 -5.41 -9.84
N TRP A 2 -20.36 -4.74 -10.19
CA TRP A 2 -19.95 -4.49 -11.57
C TRP A 2 -18.80 -5.44 -11.90
N ILE A 3 -18.86 -6.12 -13.05
CA ILE A 3 -17.84 -7.07 -13.49
C ILE A 3 -17.35 -6.58 -14.85
N SER A 4 -16.03 -6.52 -15.01
CA SER A 4 -15.39 -6.18 -16.27
C SER A 4 -14.07 -6.94 -16.40
N GLU A 5 -13.67 -7.20 -17.64
CA GLU A 5 -12.39 -7.81 -17.97
C GLU A 5 -11.23 -6.80 -17.92
N VAL A 6 -11.53 -5.50 -17.99
CA VAL A 6 -10.53 -4.43 -18.08
C VAL A 6 -10.77 -3.36 -17.04
N GLU A 7 -9.72 -2.97 -16.31
CA GLU A 7 -9.76 -1.81 -15.43
C GLU A 7 -9.34 -0.56 -16.22
N SER A 8 -10.28 0.34 -16.51
CA SER A 8 -10.01 1.53 -17.33
C SER A 8 -10.85 2.74 -16.91
N ALA A 9 -10.37 3.94 -17.23
CA ALA A 9 -11.11 5.18 -17.00
C ALA A 9 -12.52 5.16 -17.65
N LEU A 10 -12.63 4.58 -18.86
CA LEU A 10 -13.90 4.45 -19.57
C LEU A 10 -14.90 3.55 -18.83
N LEU A 11 -14.43 2.44 -18.24
CA LEU A 11 -15.27 1.59 -17.40
C LEU A 11 -15.83 2.40 -16.22
N TRP A 12 -14.96 3.09 -15.48
CA TRP A 12 -15.36 3.87 -14.32
C TRP A 12 -16.37 4.96 -14.67
N LEU A 13 -16.18 5.64 -15.79
CA LEU A 13 -17.12 6.65 -16.30
C LEU A 13 -18.49 6.04 -16.60
N GLY A 14 -18.52 4.87 -17.23
CA GLY A 14 -19.76 4.12 -17.46
C GLY A 14 -20.48 3.80 -16.14
N VAL A 15 -19.74 3.29 -15.14
CA VAL A 15 -20.28 2.97 -13.81
C VAL A 15 -20.87 4.21 -13.13
N CYS A 16 -20.14 5.32 -13.10
CA CYS A 16 -20.58 6.54 -12.43
C CYS A 16 -21.80 7.16 -13.11
N ASN A 17 -21.85 7.15 -14.45
CA ASN A 17 -23.01 7.60 -15.19
C ASN A 17 -24.24 6.75 -14.91
N VAL A 18 -24.11 5.42 -14.78
CA VAL A 18 -25.24 4.58 -14.40
C VAL A 18 -25.72 4.88 -12.98
N ILE A 19 -24.82 5.16 -12.04
CA ILE A 19 -25.20 5.57 -10.68
C ILE A 19 -26.00 6.88 -10.72
N LYS A 20 -25.54 7.87 -11.50
CA LYS A 20 -26.24 9.15 -11.70
C LYS A 20 -27.60 8.97 -12.37
N ASN A 21 -27.68 8.15 -13.42
CA ASN A 21 -28.92 7.84 -14.13
C ASN A 21 -29.94 7.07 -13.28
N ARG A 22 -29.49 6.38 -12.22
CA ARG A 22 -30.38 5.75 -11.22
C ARG A 22 -30.94 6.74 -10.19
N GLY A 23 -30.60 8.03 -10.31
CA GLY A 23 -31.18 9.10 -9.51
C GLY A 23 -30.27 9.62 -8.39
N VAL A 24 -29.05 9.10 -8.24
CA VAL A 24 -28.09 9.65 -7.27
C VAL A 24 -27.68 11.05 -7.71
N GLN A 25 -28.05 12.05 -6.91
CA GLN A 25 -27.79 13.46 -7.20
C GLN A 25 -26.40 13.89 -6.73
N GLU A 26 -25.95 13.36 -5.60
CA GLU A 26 -24.72 13.78 -4.94
C GLU A 26 -24.11 12.63 -4.16
N ILE A 27 -22.77 12.60 -4.16
CA ILE A 27 -21.95 11.77 -3.29
C ILE A 27 -21.06 12.73 -2.52
N LEU A 28 -21.14 12.71 -1.19
CA LEU A 28 -20.32 13.61 -0.36
C LEU A 28 -18.89 13.10 -0.21
N MET A 29 -18.71 11.79 -0.12
CA MET A 29 -17.41 11.16 0.08
C MET A 29 -17.29 9.86 -0.73
N ALA A 30 -16.13 9.66 -1.36
CA ALA A 30 -15.76 8.43 -2.04
C ALA A 30 -14.45 7.88 -1.48
N CYS A 31 -14.52 6.66 -0.92
CA CYS A 31 -13.34 5.90 -0.51
C CYS A 31 -12.85 5.03 -1.67
N ARG A 32 -11.68 5.36 -2.23
CA ARG A 32 -11.08 4.66 -3.37
C ARG A 32 -9.82 3.90 -2.97
N ASP A 33 -9.55 2.79 -3.64
CA ASP A 33 -8.18 2.26 -3.77
C ASP A 33 -7.47 3.07 -4.87
N ASN A 34 -6.15 2.95 -5.03
CA ASN A 34 -5.36 3.70 -6.01
C ASN A 34 -5.61 3.25 -7.47
N LEU A 35 -6.87 3.29 -7.90
CA LEU A 35 -7.38 2.86 -9.20
C LEU A 35 -7.17 3.97 -10.22
N SER A 36 -6.63 3.58 -11.38
CA SER A 36 -6.33 4.51 -12.48
C SER A 36 -7.60 5.05 -13.12
N GLY A 37 -7.65 6.36 -13.37
CA GLY A 37 -8.77 7.04 -14.05
C GLY A 37 -10.08 7.13 -13.24
N PHE A 38 -10.16 6.52 -12.05
CA PHE A 38 -11.36 6.61 -11.21
C PHE A 38 -11.53 8.01 -10.58
N SER A 39 -10.42 8.70 -10.24
CA SER A 39 -10.50 10.06 -9.65
C SER A 39 -11.04 11.07 -10.65
N ASP A 40 -10.44 11.13 -11.83
CA ASP A 40 -10.87 11.99 -12.93
C ASP A 40 -12.34 11.76 -13.28
N THR A 41 -12.78 10.50 -13.22
CA THR A 41 -14.18 10.14 -13.43
C THR A 41 -15.10 10.72 -12.36
N ILE A 42 -14.76 10.57 -11.08
CA ILE A 42 -15.57 11.06 -9.97
C ILE A 42 -15.66 12.59 -10.03
N GLU A 43 -14.55 13.28 -10.29
CA GLU A 43 -14.52 14.73 -10.50
C GLU A 43 -15.43 15.17 -11.65
N THR A 44 -15.49 14.38 -12.72
CA THR A 44 -16.34 14.68 -13.89
C THR A 44 -17.83 14.48 -13.60
N VAL A 45 -18.21 13.38 -12.93
CA VAL A 45 -19.61 12.99 -12.77
C VAL A 45 -20.24 13.58 -11.49
N PHE A 46 -19.46 13.65 -10.41
CA PHE A 46 -19.82 14.12 -9.07
C PHE A 46 -18.77 15.10 -8.52
N PRO A 47 -18.69 16.34 -9.05
CA PRO A 47 -17.59 17.28 -8.78
C PRO A 47 -17.46 17.76 -7.33
N ARG A 48 -18.50 17.58 -6.51
CA ARG A 48 -18.49 17.95 -5.07
C ARG A 48 -18.05 16.82 -4.15
N THR A 49 -17.71 15.65 -4.70
CA THR A 49 -17.32 14.49 -3.91
C THR A 49 -15.91 14.64 -3.37
N GLU A 50 -15.77 14.57 -2.04
CA GLU A 50 -14.48 14.46 -1.38
C GLU A 50 -13.91 13.06 -1.58
N GLN A 51 -12.71 12.97 -2.15
CA GLN A 51 -12.07 11.70 -2.46
C GLN A 51 -11.03 11.36 -1.40
N GLN A 52 -11.17 10.19 -0.79
CA GLN A 52 -10.22 9.69 0.21
C GLN A 52 -9.65 8.34 -0.23
N LEU A 53 -8.35 8.13 0.01
CA LEU A 53 -7.75 6.80 -0.08
C LEU A 53 -8.26 5.92 1.06
N CYS A 54 -8.78 4.74 0.71
CA CYS A 54 -9.34 3.84 1.69
C CYS A 54 -8.26 3.33 2.66
N VAL A 55 -8.37 3.73 3.93
CA VAL A 55 -7.44 3.31 5.01
C VAL A 55 -7.42 1.79 5.16
N ILE A 56 -8.55 1.11 4.98
CA ILE A 56 -8.61 -0.35 5.07
C ILE A 56 -7.79 -1.02 3.96
N HIS A 57 -7.86 -0.51 2.73
CA HIS A 57 -7.01 -1.00 1.64
C HIS A 57 -5.53 -0.76 1.94
N GLN A 58 -5.17 0.40 2.50
CA GLN A 58 -3.80 0.71 2.91
C GLN A 58 -3.28 -0.24 4.00
N ILE A 59 -4.04 -0.44 5.08
CA ILE A 59 -3.68 -1.37 6.17
C ILE A 59 -3.55 -2.79 5.65
N ARG A 60 -4.50 -3.25 4.82
CA ARG A 60 -4.43 -4.58 4.21
C ARG A 60 -3.16 -4.74 3.38
N LYS A 61 -2.81 -3.74 2.56
CA LYS A 61 -1.56 -3.76 1.79
C LYS A 61 -0.35 -3.86 2.71
N LEU A 62 -0.29 -3.08 3.79
CA LEU A 62 0.81 -3.15 4.76
C LEU A 62 0.94 -4.53 5.43
N ILE A 63 -0.18 -5.15 5.82
CA ILE A 63 -0.17 -6.45 6.53
C ILE A 63 0.18 -7.62 5.59
N TYR A 64 -0.37 -7.63 4.39
CA TYR A 64 -0.28 -8.79 3.48
C TYR A 64 0.84 -8.69 2.45
N THR A 65 1.48 -7.53 2.28
CA THR A 65 2.64 -7.45 1.41
C THR A 65 3.87 -8.03 2.12
N THR A 66 4.54 -8.97 1.46
CA THR A 66 5.75 -9.61 2.00
C THR A 66 6.98 -8.73 1.85
N ASN A 67 6.95 -7.68 1.02
CA ASN A 67 8.07 -6.79 0.72
C ASN A 67 8.85 -6.31 1.96
N ALA A 68 8.15 -5.94 3.04
CA ALA A 68 8.81 -5.49 4.28
C ALA A 68 9.58 -6.63 4.97
N VAL A 69 8.95 -7.80 5.07
CA VAL A 69 9.53 -9.01 5.68
C VAL A 69 10.66 -9.57 4.82
N GLU A 70 10.47 -9.67 3.52
CA GLU A 70 11.50 -10.08 2.55
C GLU A 70 12.69 -9.12 2.54
N GLY A 71 12.41 -7.81 2.60
CA GLY A 71 13.44 -6.79 2.71
C GLY A 71 14.31 -6.98 3.95
N PHE A 72 13.70 -7.27 5.10
CA PHE A 72 14.40 -7.58 6.34
C PHE A 72 15.20 -8.90 6.24
N HIS A 73 14.57 -9.98 5.77
CA HIS A 73 15.22 -11.29 5.60
C HIS A 73 16.44 -11.23 4.67
N ARG A 74 16.38 -10.44 3.59
CA ARG A 74 17.53 -10.24 2.71
C ARG A 74 18.73 -9.67 3.46
N ILE A 75 18.50 -8.79 4.43
CA ILE A 75 19.59 -8.18 5.20
C ILE A 75 20.14 -9.19 6.22
N CYS A 76 19.27 -9.95 6.88
CA CYS A 76 19.70 -11.06 7.71
C CYS A 76 20.48 -12.13 6.92
N GLY A 77 20.11 -12.37 5.66
CA GLY A 77 20.79 -13.30 4.76
C GLY A 77 22.22 -12.88 4.39
N ASN A 78 22.57 -11.60 4.55
CA ASN A 78 23.94 -11.10 4.33
C ASN A 78 24.84 -11.28 5.57
N ILE A 79 24.27 -11.64 6.73
CA ILE A 79 25.05 -11.93 7.94
C ILE A 79 25.66 -13.33 7.79
N PRO A 80 26.90 -13.56 8.25
CA PRO A 80 27.49 -14.90 8.26
C PRO A 80 26.60 -15.93 8.96
N LYS A 81 26.75 -17.21 8.61
CA LYS A 81 25.92 -18.27 9.19
C LYS A 81 26.30 -18.47 10.64
N LYS A 82 25.37 -18.99 11.45
CA LYS A 82 25.64 -19.32 12.86
C LYS A 82 26.90 -20.21 13.04
N SER A 83 27.17 -21.11 12.11
CA SER A 83 28.35 -21.98 12.09
C SER A 83 29.69 -21.21 12.04
N ASP A 84 29.67 -19.98 11.56
CA ASP A 84 30.86 -19.18 11.33
C ASP A 84 31.26 -18.37 12.59
N PHE A 85 30.43 -18.40 13.64
CA PHE A 85 30.68 -17.70 14.90
C PHE A 85 31.16 -18.64 16.01
N HIS A 86 32.11 -18.16 16.82
CA HIS A 86 32.64 -18.90 17.97
C HIS A 86 31.73 -18.87 19.21
N SER A 87 30.73 -17.98 19.25
CA SER A 87 29.76 -17.89 20.35
C SER A 87 28.44 -17.27 19.89
N ASP A 88 27.35 -17.64 20.57
CA ASP A 88 26.02 -17.07 20.34
C ASP A 88 25.99 -15.55 20.62
N GLU A 89 26.86 -15.06 21.51
CA GLU A 89 26.98 -13.63 21.83
C GLU A 89 27.57 -12.83 20.66
N ALA A 90 28.56 -13.40 19.93
CA ALA A 90 29.11 -12.77 18.73
C ALA A 90 28.04 -12.65 17.62
N LEU A 91 27.24 -13.72 17.42
CA LEU A 91 26.11 -13.71 16.49
C LEU A 91 25.07 -12.65 16.89
N ARG A 92 24.67 -12.61 18.17
CA ARG A 92 23.70 -11.65 18.69
C ARG A 92 24.15 -10.20 18.49
N LYS A 93 25.43 -9.90 18.75
CA LYS A 93 26.00 -8.56 18.50
C LYS A 93 26.00 -8.21 17.01
N SER A 94 26.36 -9.14 16.13
CA SER A 94 26.32 -8.91 14.68
C SER A 94 24.90 -8.61 14.19
N LEU A 95 23.91 -9.37 14.66
CA LEU A 95 22.50 -9.14 14.32
C LEU A 95 22.01 -7.79 14.87
N TYR A 96 22.36 -7.46 16.11
CA TYR A 96 22.01 -6.18 16.72
C TYR A 96 22.55 -4.99 15.92
N LEU A 97 23.82 -5.04 15.50
CA LEU A 97 24.43 -3.98 14.69
C LEU A 97 23.72 -3.84 13.34
N ALA A 98 23.44 -4.97 12.66
CA ALA A 98 22.72 -4.96 11.40
C ALA A 98 21.32 -4.34 11.56
N ILE A 99 20.57 -4.71 12.60
CA ILE A 99 19.26 -4.14 12.89
C ILE A 99 19.38 -2.64 13.15
N ASN A 100 20.33 -2.21 13.99
CA ASN A 100 20.50 -0.80 14.34
C ASN A 100 20.80 0.08 13.11
N GLU A 101 21.63 -0.40 12.18
CA GLU A 101 21.91 0.31 10.93
C GLU A 101 20.68 0.44 10.02
N ILE A 102 19.82 -0.57 9.97
CA ILE A 102 18.56 -0.52 9.22
C ILE A 102 17.58 0.44 9.89
N THR A 103 17.44 0.33 11.22
CA THR A 103 16.53 1.17 11.99
C THR A 103 16.84 2.63 11.76
N LYS A 104 18.13 3.02 11.78
CA LYS A 104 18.56 4.39 11.43
C LYS A 104 18.01 4.84 10.07
N LYS A 105 18.12 4.01 9.03
CA LYS A 105 17.59 4.33 7.69
C LYS A 105 16.07 4.47 7.66
N TRP A 106 15.35 3.66 8.45
CA TRP A 106 13.88 3.71 8.51
C TRP A 106 13.37 4.92 9.29
N SER A 107 14.14 5.43 10.25
CA SER A 107 13.80 6.66 10.99
C SER A 107 14.10 7.95 10.21
N MET A 108 14.97 7.94 9.19
CA MET A 108 15.34 9.15 8.41
C MET A 108 14.19 9.76 7.61
N HIS A 109 13.06 9.07 7.45
CA HIS A 109 11.98 9.53 6.58
C HIS A 109 10.96 10.46 7.29
N TRP A 110 11.13 10.68 8.60
CA TRP A 110 10.17 11.39 9.47
C TRP A 110 10.72 12.70 10.06
N GLU A 111 11.91 13.14 9.62
CA GLU A 111 12.51 14.45 9.90
C GLU A 111 12.67 15.24 8.59
#